data_AF-A0AAW3MXS4-F1
#
_entry.id   AF-A0AAW3MXS4-F1
#
_cell.length_a   1.000
_cell.length_b   1.000
_cell.length_c   1.000
_cell.angle_alpha   90.00
_cell.angle_beta   90.00
_cell.angle_gamma   90.00
#
_symmetry.space_group_name_H-M   'P 1'
#
loop_
_entity.id
_entity.type
_entity.pdbx_description
1 polymer ?
#
loop_
_entity_poly.entity_id
_entity_poly.type
_entity_poly.pdbx_seq_one_letter_code
_entity_poly.pdbx_strand_id
1 'polypeptide(L)'
;MAYWVQAIGSIAALIGAIWIASDQHRRDVSRREKEDKEFEYVLNAELAWLSHDVLNFLNQFFRLQAGQLYVSAISDDDVSDMLERLSWCRQRAKHKGQLAMIGQMRASLMTTLRIVRARMSRPSKVFEVDEIESIRELRAEAVSVMQAANGSTNDPRFTP
;
A
#
# COMPACT_ATOMS: atom_id res chain seq x y z
N MET A 1 -48.19 -40.50 -31.38
CA MET A 1 -46.90 -40.93 -30.79
C MET A 1 -45.87 -39.82 -30.95
N ALA A 2 -45.81 -38.86 -30.01
CA ALA A 2 -44.91 -37.70 -30.08
C ALA A 2 -44.22 -37.37 -28.73
N TYR A 3 -44.31 -38.27 -27.75
CA TYR A 3 -43.82 -38.03 -26.38
C TYR A 3 -42.33 -38.35 -26.21
N TRP A 4 -41.80 -39.32 -26.98
CA TRP A 4 -40.40 -39.74 -26.90
C TRP A 4 -39.42 -38.74 -27.54
N VAL A 5 -39.80 -38.07 -28.63
CA VAL A 5 -38.98 -37.03 -29.29
C VAL A 5 -38.89 -35.77 -28.43
N GLN A 6 -39.97 -35.42 -27.74
CA GLN A 6 -40.00 -34.28 -26.82
C GLN A 6 -39.15 -34.51 -25.56
N ALA A 7 -39.12 -35.75 -25.03
CA ALA A 7 -38.29 -36.13 -23.89
C ALA A 7 -36.78 -36.16 -24.21
N ILE A 8 -36.40 -36.54 -25.44
CA ILE A 8 -34.99 -36.49 -25.88
C ILE A 8 -34.55 -35.04 -26.10
N GLY A 9 -35.42 -34.19 -26.66
CA GLY A 9 -35.15 -32.77 -26.85
C GLY A 9 -34.92 -32.00 -25.54
N SER A 10 -35.66 -32.32 -24.47
CA SER A 10 -35.49 -31.69 -23.16
C SER A 10 -34.22 -32.16 -22.42
N ILE A 11 -33.83 -33.43 -22.56
CA ILE A 11 -32.56 -33.96 -22.02
C ILE A 11 -31.35 -33.35 -22.74
N ALA A 12 -31.39 -33.24 -24.07
CA ALA A 12 -30.34 -32.60 -24.84
C ALA A 12 -30.19 -31.11 -24.51
N ALA A 13 -31.32 -30.40 -24.29
CA ALA A 13 -31.32 -29.01 -23.87
C ALA A 13 -30.72 -28.83 -22.46
N LEU A 14 -31.01 -29.73 -21.51
CA LEU A 14 -30.41 -29.72 -20.16
C LEU A 14 -28.90 -29.96 -20.20
N ILE A 15 -28.43 -30.92 -21.00
CA ILE A 15 -26.99 -31.20 -21.15
C ILE A 15 -26.28 -30.01 -21.80
N GLY A 16 -26.87 -29.41 -22.84
CA GLY A 16 -26.36 -28.20 -23.47
C GLY A 16 -26.30 -27.01 -22.50
N ALA A 17 -27.31 -26.82 -21.66
CA ALA A 17 -27.34 -25.78 -20.65
C ALA A 17 -26.27 -25.98 -19.56
N ILE A 18 -26.04 -27.23 -19.11
CA ILE A 18 -24.97 -27.55 -18.15
C ILE A 18 -23.59 -27.26 -18.74
N TRP A 19 -23.38 -27.57 -20.02
CA TRP A 19 -22.11 -27.31 -20.70
C TRP A 19 -21.84 -25.80 -20.86
N ILE A 20 -22.85 -25.03 -21.28
CA ILE A 20 -22.77 -23.56 -21.38
C ILE A 20 -22.55 -22.92 -20.01
N ALA A 21 -23.27 -23.38 -18.98
CA ALA A 21 -23.09 -22.89 -17.61
C ALA A 21 -21.70 -23.22 -17.05
N SER A 22 -21.14 -24.39 -17.37
CA SER A 22 -19.77 -24.76 -16.99
C SER A 22 -18.73 -23.91 -17.71
N ASP A 23 -18.90 -23.63 -19.01
CA ASP A 23 -18.01 -22.74 -19.76
C ASP A 23 -18.10 -21.28 -19.26
N GLN A 24 -19.31 -20.79 -18.98
CA GLN A 24 -19.53 -19.48 -18.35
C GLN A 24 -18.88 -19.40 -16.98
N HIS A 25 -19.04 -20.43 -16.14
CA HIS A 25 -18.40 -20.49 -14.83
C HIS A 25 -16.87 -20.48 -14.92
N ARG A 26 -16.28 -21.24 -15.85
CA ARG A 26 -14.83 -21.24 -16.10
C ARG A 26 -14.33 -19.87 -16.57
N ARG A 27 -15.07 -19.22 -17.47
CA ARG A 27 -14.76 -17.86 -17.93
C ARG A 27 -14.86 -16.84 -16.80
N ASP A 28 -15.88 -16.94 -15.94
CA ASP A 28 -16.04 -16.05 -14.81
C ASP A 28 -14.94 -16.23 -13.76
N VAL A 29 -14.55 -17.47 -13.45
CA VAL A 29 -13.40 -17.75 -12.57
C VAL A 29 -12.12 -17.19 -13.16
N SER A 30 -11.85 -17.45 -14.44
CA SER A 30 -10.66 -16.92 -15.12
C SER A 30 -10.66 -15.39 -15.18
N ARG A 31 -11.82 -14.75 -15.35
CA ARG A 31 -11.95 -13.28 -15.31
C ARG A 31 -11.60 -12.75 -13.93
N ARG A 32 -12.16 -13.34 -12.87
CA ARG A 32 -11.87 -12.94 -11.48
C ARG A 32 -10.39 -13.09 -11.14
N GLU A 33 -9.76 -14.20 -11.54
CA GLU A 33 -8.33 -14.41 -11.31
C GLU A 33 -7.46 -13.37 -12.03
N LYS A 34 -7.85 -12.95 -13.24
CA LYS A 34 -7.15 -11.90 -13.98
C LYS A 34 -7.31 -10.54 -13.31
N GLU A 35 -8.55 -10.19 -12.95
CA GLU A 35 -8.86 -8.97 -12.20
C GLU A 35 -8.07 -8.93 -10.89
N ASP A 36 -8.03 -10.05 -10.15
CA ASP A 36 -7.29 -10.16 -8.90
C ASP A 36 -5.78 -9.95 -9.05
N LYS A 37 -5.18 -10.49 -10.11
CA LYS A 37 -3.76 -10.30 -10.43
C LYS A 37 -3.46 -8.88 -10.85
N GLU A 38 -4.34 -8.26 -11.63
CA GLU A 38 -4.20 -6.88 -12.05
C GLU A 38 -4.29 -5.95 -10.84
N PHE A 39 -5.26 -6.16 -9.94
CA PHE A 39 -5.36 -5.40 -8.69
C PHE A 39 -4.13 -5.56 -7.80
N GLU A 40 -3.60 -6.78 -7.68
CA GLU A 40 -2.40 -7.04 -6.90
C GLU A 40 -1.17 -6.37 -7.50
N TYR A 41 -1.03 -6.41 -8.83
CA TYR A 41 0.04 -5.71 -9.54
C TYR A 41 -0.01 -4.20 -9.31
N VAL A 42 -1.19 -3.58 -9.48
CA VAL A 42 -1.37 -2.15 -9.27
C VAL A 42 -1.09 -1.77 -7.82
N LEU A 43 -1.57 -2.55 -6.85
CA LEU A 43 -1.29 -2.30 -5.44
C LEU A 43 0.20 -2.36 -5.12
N ASN A 44 0.90 -3.38 -5.60
CA ASN A 44 2.33 -3.54 -5.34
C ASN A 44 3.15 -2.41 -6.00
N ALA A 45 2.78 -2.00 -7.22
CA ALA A 45 3.39 -0.85 -7.88
C ALA A 45 3.15 0.45 -7.09
N GLU A 46 1.93 0.65 -6.60
CA GLU A 46 1.58 1.83 -5.81
C GLU A 46 2.34 1.85 -4.47
N LEU A 47 2.49 0.70 -3.80
CA LEU A 47 3.30 0.59 -2.58
C LEU A 47 4.77 0.92 -2.83
N ALA A 48 5.33 0.47 -3.96
CA ALA A 48 6.69 0.81 -4.36
C ALA A 48 6.87 2.33 -4.56
N TRP A 49 6.01 2.96 -5.35
CA TRP A 49 6.05 4.41 -5.57
C TRP A 49 5.83 5.21 -4.29
N LEU A 50 4.80 4.87 -3.52
CA LEU A 50 4.47 5.55 -2.28
C LEU A 50 5.58 5.41 -1.23
N SER A 51 6.26 4.26 -1.15
CA SER A 51 7.41 4.09 -0.27
C SER A 51 8.58 5.01 -0.63
N HIS A 52 8.76 5.28 -1.92
CA HIS A 52 9.75 6.23 -2.41
C HIS A 52 9.38 7.67 -2.04
N ASP A 53 8.12 8.05 -2.23
CA ASP A 53 7.60 9.39 -1.91
C ASP A 53 7.71 9.68 -0.40
N VAL A 54 7.29 8.72 0.44
CA VAL A 54 7.42 8.82 1.90
C VAL A 54 8.89 8.95 2.30
N LEU A 55 9.79 8.14 1.73
CA LEU A 55 11.21 8.24 2.06
C LEU A 55 11.81 9.60 1.60
N ASN A 56 11.43 10.08 0.42
CA ASN A 56 11.89 11.37 -0.10
C ASN A 56 11.43 12.53 0.78
N PHE A 57 10.19 12.49 1.26
CA PHE A 57 9.69 13.43 2.26
C PHE A 57 10.53 13.39 3.54
N LEU A 58 10.76 12.20 4.11
CA LEU A 58 11.56 12.04 5.33
C LEU A 58 13.02 12.49 5.14
N ASN A 59 13.59 12.30 3.95
CA ASN A 59 14.96 12.71 3.63
C ASN A 59 15.17 14.23 3.69
N GLN A 60 14.11 15.04 3.59
CA GLN A 60 14.18 16.49 3.81
C GLN A 60 14.69 16.83 5.23
N PHE A 61 14.50 15.92 6.18
CA PHE A 61 14.88 16.07 7.58
C PHE A 61 16.16 15.31 7.95
N PHE A 62 16.79 14.60 7.01
CA PHE A 62 17.96 13.75 7.29
C PHE A 62 19.16 14.53 7.85
N ARG A 63 19.31 15.79 7.44
CA ARG A 63 20.42 16.66 7.85
C ARG A 63 20.16 17.42 9.15
N LEU A 64 19.02 17.23 9.81
CA LEU A 64 18.74 17.86 11.09
C LEU A 64 19.78 17.45 12.14
N GLN A 65 20.24 18.42 12.91
CA GLN A 65 21.17 18.21 14.02
C GLN A 65 20.60 18.82 15.29
N ALA A 66 20.91 18.20 16.42
CA ALA A 66 20.53 18.72 17.72
C ALA A 66 21.19 20.09 17.95
N GLY A 67 20.48 21.00 18.62
CA GLY A 67 20.99 22.35 18.86
C GLY A 67 20.88 23.32 17.67
N GLN A 68 20.38 22.88 16.52
CA GLN A 68 20.10 23.77 15.39
C GLN A 68 18.65 24.24 15.36
N LEU A 69 18.47 25.47 14.89
CA LEU A 69 17.17 26.00 14.52
C LEU A 69 16.81 25.49 13.13
N TYR A 70 15.53 25.18 12.93
CA TYR A 70 15.03 24.71 11.65
C TYR A 70 13.85 25.56 11.22
N VAL A 71 13.95 26.09 10.01
CA VAL A 71 12.89 26.86 9.36
C VAL A 71 12.72 26.24 7.98
N SER A 72 11.74 25.37 7.85
CA SER A 72 11.28 24.87 6.56
C SER A 72 9.77 24.88 6.54
N ALA A 73 9.19 25.07 5.37
CA ALA A 73 7.76 24.92 5.16
C ALA A 73 7.47 23.46 4.79
N ILE A 74 6.51 22.85 5.48
CA ILE A 74 5.94 21.57 5.08
C ILE A 74 4.70 21.89 4.27
N SER A 75 4.63 21.36 3.04
CA SER A 75 3.41 21.41 2.22
C SER A 75 2.38 20.45 2.81
N ASP A 76 1.23 20.97 3.21
CA ASP A 76 0.12 20.14 3.70
C ASP A 76 -0.51 19.30 2.59
N ASP A 77 -0.45 19.79 1.35
CA ASP A 77 -0.97 19.11 0.15
C ASP A 77 -0.18 17.81 -0.12
N ASP A 78 1.15 17.87 -0.08
CA ASP A 78 2.02 16.71 -0.31
C ASP A 78 1.78 15.62 0.75
N VAL A 79 1.60 16.03 2.00
CA VAL A 79 1.31 15.12 3.11
C VAL A 79 -0.09 14.49 2.96
N SER A 80 -1.08 15.28 2.56
CA SER A 80 -2.45 14.79 2.33
C SER A 80 -2.50 13.76 1.21
N ASP A 81 -1.82 14.01 0.08
CA ASP A 81 -1.74 13.08 -1.05
C ASP A 81 -1.16 11.72 -0.62
N MET A 82 -0.02 11.72 0.07
CA MET A 82 0.59 10.49 0.58
C MET A 82 -0.33 9.74 1.56
N LEU A 83 -1.05 10.45 2.44
CA LEU A 83 -1.98 9.82 3.39
C LEU A 83 -3.22 9.24 2.70
N GLU A 84 -3.73 9.90 1.66
CA GLU A 84 -4.83 9.42 0.85
C GLU A 84 -4.43 8.14 0.10
N ARG A 85 -3.25 8.13 -0.52
CA ARG A 85 -2.69 6.97 -1.20
C ARG A 85 -2.40 5.81 -0.24
N LEU A 86 -1.91 6.08 0.97
CA LEU A 86 -1.76 5.06 2.02
C LEU A 86 -3.13 4.48 2.43
N SER A 87 -4.16 5.30 2.53
CA SER A 87 -5.53 4.85 2.82
C SER A 87 -6.08 3.98 1.69
N TRP A 88 -5.86 4.38 0.43
CA TRP A 88 -6.24 3.62 -0.76
C TRP A 88 -5.58 2.24 -0.78
N CYS A 89 -4.27 2.17 -0.51
CA CYS A 89 -3.52 0.92 -0.41
C CYS A 89 -4.06 0.04 0.72
N ARG A 90 -4.34 0.62 1.89
CA ARG A 90 -4.83 -0.11 3.07
C ARG A 90 -6.15 -0.81 2.80
N GLN A 91 -7.06 -0.18 2.05
CA GLN A 91 -8.35 -0.76 1.70
C GLN A 91 -8.23 -1.97 0.76
N ARG A 92 -7.11 -2.08 0.04
CA ARG A 92 -6.88 -3.09 -1.01
C ARG A 92 -5.84 -4.13 -0.64
N ALA A 93 -5.18 -3.98 0.51
CA ALA A 93 -4.19 -4.92 1.01
C ALA A 93 -4.77 -6.33 1.16
N LYS A 94 -4.08 -7.32 0.59
CA LYS A 94 -4.49 -8.74 0.56
C LYS A 94 -3.85 -9.58 1.67
N HIS A 95 -2.68 -9.16 2.19
CA HIS A 95 -1.97 -9.90 3.23
C HIS A 95 -1.36 -9.00 4.31
N LYS A 96 -0.96 -9.62 5.42
CA LYS A 96 -0.43 -8.92 6.60
C LYS A 96 0.84 -8.13 6.29
N GLY A 97 1.71 -8.66 5.42
CA GLY A 97 2.91 -7.97 4.98
C GLY A 97 2.66 -6.61 4.33
N GLN A 98 1.70 -6.51 3.39
CA GLN A 98 1.28 -5.23 2.79
C GLN A 98 0.74 -4.26 3.85
N LEU A 99 -0.11 -4.75 4.77
CA LEU A 99 -0.62 -3.92 5.87
C LEU A 99 0.50 -3.42 6.80
N ALA A 100 1.51 -4.24 7.06
CA ALA A 100 2.67 -3.88 7.86
C ALA A 100 3.51 -2.80 7.16
N MET A 101 3.77 -2.93 5.85
CA MET A 101 4.44 -1.89 5.06
C MET A 101 3.69 -0.55 5.15
N ILE A 102 2.36 -0.58 4.92
CA ILE A 102 1.50 0.61 4.96
C ILE A 102 1.49 1.23 6.36
N GLY A 103 1.35 0.41 7.40
CA GLY A 103 1.35 0.84 8.79
C GLY A 103 2.67 1.53 9.15
N GLN A 104 3.78 0.92 8.74
CA GLN A 104 5.12 1.46 8.98
C GLN A 104 5.34 2.78 8.27
N MET A 105 5.02 2.88 6.97
CA MET A 105 5.10 4.15 6.22
C MET A 105 4.26 5.25 6.87
N ARG A 106 3.02 4.93 7.26
CA ARG A 106 2.13 5.88 7.93
C ARG A 106 2.70 6.33 9.28
N ALA A 107 3.26 5.42 10.06
CA ALA A 107 3.86 5.73 11.36
C ALA A 107 5.09 6.63 11.21
N SER A 108 6.00 6.29 10.29
CA SER A 108 7.19 7.08 9.97
C SER A 108 6.83 8.49 9.51
N LEU A 109 5.87 8.62 8.59
CA LEU A 109 5.39 9.91 8.09
C LEU A 109 4.77 10.76 9.21
N MET A 110 3.77 10.22 9.92
CA MET A 110 3.01 10.98 10.90
C MET A 110 3.83 11.37 12.13
N THR A 111 4.72 10.49 12.59
CA THR A 111 5.54 10.76 13.77
C THR A 111 6.61 11.79 13.44
N THR A 112 7.27 11.69 12.29
CA THR A 112 8.23 12.72 11.83
C THR A 112 7.53 14.07 11.68
N LEU A 113 6.36 14.09 11.03
CA LEU A 113 5.56 15.31 10.87
C LEU A 113 5.22 15.95 12.22
N ARG A 114 4.84 15.14 13.21
CA ARG A 114 4.51 15.62 14.56
C ARG A 114 5.73 16.25 15.23
N ILE A 115 6.90 15.61 15.17
CA ILE A 115 8.14 16.12 15.77
C ILE A 115 8.52 17.46 15.10
N VAL A 116 8.54 17.50 13.77
CA VAL A 116 8.95 18.70 13.03
C VAL A 116 7.95 19.84 13.22
N ARG A 117 6.63 19.59 13.11
CA ARG A 117 5.61 20.63 13.31
C ARG A 117 5.60 21.16 14.74
N ALA A 118 5.81 20.29 15.75
CA ALA A 118 5.93 20.74 17.13
C ALA A 118 7.07 21.75 17.29
N ARG A 119 8.19 21.53 16.61
CA ARG A 119 9.34 22.44 16.61
C ARG A 119 9.10 23.71 15.78
N MET A 120 8.45 23.60 14.62
CA MET A 120 8.04 24.77 13.81
C MET A 120 7.09 25.71 14.57
N SER A 121 6.20 25.17 15.40
CA SER A 121 5.30 25.98 16.23
C SER A 121 6.02 26.71 17.37
N ARG A 122 7.30 26.39 17.62
CA ARG A 122 8.15 26.98 18.67
C ARG A 122 9.53 27.35 18.09
N PRO A 123 9.63 28.37 17.22
CA PRO A 123 10.85 28.67 16.47
C PRO A 123 12.08 29.02 17.33
N SER A 124 11.89 29.37 18.59
CA SER A 124 12.98 29.64 19.54
C SER A 124 13.56 28.39 20.19
N LYS A 125 12.96 27.22 19.99
CA LYS A 125 13.46 25.95 20.51
C LYS A 125 14.22 25.19 19.43
N VAL A 126 15.36 24.64 19.81
CA VAL A 126 16.19 23.74 18.99
C VAL A 126 15.69 22.30 19.08
N PHE A 127 16.03 21.46 18.10
CA PHE A 127 15.76 20.02 18.21
C PHE A 127 16.59 19.38 19.32
N GLU A 128 15.96 18.50 20.08
CA GLU A 128 16.59 17.69 21.12
C GLU A 128 17.23 16.43 20.51
N VAL A 129 18.20 15.83 21.21
CA VAL A 129 18.97 14.69 20.69
C VAL A 129 18.07 13.47 20.44
N ASP A 130 17.14 13.23 21.34
CA ASP A 130 16.14 12.15 21.27
C ASP A 130 15.18 12.31 20.08
N GLU A 131 14.79 13.54 19.76
CA GLU A 131 13.97 13.85 18.59
C GLU A 131 14.71 13.55 17.29
N ILE A 132 15.98 13.96 17.20
CA ILE A 132 16.82 13.68 16.03
C ILE A 132 17.03 12.18 15.87
N GLU A 133 17.26 11.45 16.96
CA GLU A 133 17.42 10.01 16.90
C GLU A 133 16.11 9.33 16.46
N SER A 134 14.96 9.77 17.00
CA SER A 134 13.65 9.30 16.57
C SER A 134 13.42 9.51 15.07
N ILE A 135 13.77 10.68 14.52
CA ILE A 135 13.64 10.94 13.07
C ILE A 135 14.54 9.99 12.26
N ARG A 136 15.76 9.69 12.74
CA ARG A 136 16.68 8.76 12.06
C ARG A 136 16.15 7.34 12.08
N GLU A 137 15.62 6.88 13.20
CA GLU A 137 14.99 5.57 13.33
C GLU A 137 13.80 5.43 12.39
N LEU A 138 12.86 6.40 12.41
CA LEU A 138 11.68 6.41 11.53
C LEU A 138 12.06 6.39 10.05
N ARG A 139 13.16 7.07 9.68
CA ARG A 139 13.72 7.02 8.33
C ARG A 139 14.31 5.65 8.02
N ALA A 140 15.06 5.02 8.93
CA ALA A 140 15.60 3.69 8.73
C ALA A 140 14.49 2.66 8.52
N GLU A 141 13.38 2.78 9.25
CA GLU A 141 12.19 1.96 9.05
C GLU A 141 11.56 2.20 7.68
N ALA A 142 11.44 3.45 7.22
CA ALA A 142 10.95 3.76 5.88
C ALA A 142 11.86 3.22 4.77
N VAL A 143 13.19 3.24 4.96
CA VAL A 143 14.15 2.61 4.04
C VAL A 143 13.91 1.10 3.95
N SER A 144 13.69 0.44 5.09
CA SER A 144 13.41 -1.00 5.14
C SER A 144 12.12 -1.34 4.37
N VAL A 145 11.06 -0.53 4.52
CA VAL A 145 9.83 -0.71 3.72
C VAL A 145 10.10 -0.50 2.23
N MET A 146 10.79 0.57 1.85
CA MET A 146 11.09 0.86 0.44
C MET A 146 11.88 -0.28 -0.21
N GLN A 147 12.89 -0.81 0.48
CA GLN A 147 13.67 -1.94 -0.03
C GLN A 147 12.82 -3.19 -0.22
N ALA A 148 11.90 -3.47 0.71
CA ALA A 148 11.01 -4.62 0.61
C ALA A 148 9.94 -4.44 -0.48
N ALA A 149 9.33 -3.25 -0.58
CA ALA A 149 8.33 -2.93 -1.60
C ALA A 149 8.90 -3.01 -3.02
N ASN A 150 10.17 -2.64 -3.19
CA ASN A 150 10.88 -2.74 -4.47
C ASN A 150 11.50 -4.13 -4.73
N GLY A 151 11.28 -5.11 -3.83
CA GLY A 151 11.86 -6.45 -3.96
C GLY A 151 13.40 -6.50 -3.82
N SER A 152 14.02 -5.43 -3.31
CA SER A 152 15.47 -5.36 -3.07
C SER A 152 15.90 -6.16 -1.83
N THR A 153 15.00 -6.32 -0.86
CA THR A 153 15.21 -7.13 0.33
C THR A 153 13.97 -7.98 0.62
N ASN A 154 14.19 -9.13 1.26
CA ASN A 154 13.10 -9.98 1.75
C ASN A 154 13.03 -9.83 3.28
N ASP A 155 12.20 -8.89 3.75
CA ASP A 155 11.94 -8.69 5.17
C ASP A 155 10.77 -9.57 5.62
N PRO A 156 10.96 -10.49 6.59
CA PRO A 156 9.90 -11.39 7.06
C PRO A 156 8.66 -10.67 7.62
N ARG A 157 8.79 -9.40 8.01
CA ARG A 157 7.66 -8.59 8.49
C ARG A 157 6.69 -8.21 7.36
N PHE A 158 7.17 -8.22 6.12
CA PHE A 158 6.46 -7.72 4.96
C PHE A 158 6.08 -8.79 3.93
N THR A 159 6.41 -10.06 4.21
CA THR A 159 6.01 -11.18 3.37
C THR A 159 4.50 -11.50 3.48
N PRO A 160 3.90 -12.14 2.46
CA PRO A 160 2.56 -12.74 2.55
C PRO A 160 2.35 -13.65 3.76
#